data_AF-A0A453JX60-F1
#
_entry.id   AF-A0A453JX60-F1
#
_cell.length_a   1.000
_cell.length_b   1.000
_cell.length_c   1.000
_cell.angle_alpha   90.00
_cell.angle_beta   90.00
_cell.angle_gamma   90.00
#
_symmetry.space_group_name_H-M   'P 1'
#
loop_
_entity.id
_entity.type
_entity.pdbx_description
1 polymer ?
#
loop_
_entity_poly.entity_id
_entity_poly.type
_entity_poly.pdbx_seq_one_letter_code
_entity_poly.pdbx_strand_id
1 'polypeptide(L)'
;GTIDLLNVSFDGQLAPDRVSSLAGLKELQRISPLRRWRLVEIDSNLANLKEESEHVMSLIYPSNTYMDLNIGIALWLAASGDGWVNGQDGDRYKHKSTSRVLLVGSGADEQCAGYGRHRTKYRVGGWVSLDEEMRLDVQRIWKRNMGRDDRCISDHGKEARFPFLDESVIRTLLEIPLWDIAKLDEPVGKGDKKILREVAKLLGLQEAAFLPKRAIQ
;
A
#
# COMPACT_ATOMS: atom_id res chain seq x y z
N GLY A 1 -13.12 3.43 18.40
CA GLY A 1 -13.76 2.80 17.22
C GLY A 1 -12.92 1.65 16.73
N THR A 2 -13.51 0.72 15.97
CA THR A 2 -12.79 -0.37 15.29
C THR A 2 -12.07 0.19 14.05
N ILE A 3 -10.86 -0.29 13.75
CA ILE A 3 -10.21 -0.10 12.45
C ILE A 3 -10.37 -1.40 11.65
N ASP A 4 -10.99 -1.28 10.48
CA ASP A 4 -11.01 -2.35 9.49
C ASP A 4 -9.73 -2.27 8.65
N LEU A 5 -8.99 -3.37 8.58
CA LEU A 5 -7.82 -3.58 7.72
C LEU A 5 -8.29 -4.40 6.53
N LEU A 6 -8.14 -3.89 5.31
CA LEU A 6 -8.68 -4.52 4.11
C LEU A 6 -7.55 -5.23 3.38
N ASN A 7 -7.65 -6.54 3.18
CA ASN A 7 -6.67 -7.30 2.40
C ASN A 7 -7.38 -8.10 1.30
N VAL A 8 -7.01 -7.79 0.06
CA VAL A 8 -7.46 -8.48 -1.14
C VAL A 8 -6.54 -9.66 -1.44
N SER A 9 -7.12 -10.77 -1.87
CA SER A 9 -6.37 -11.93 -2.35
C SER A 9 -7.10 -12.57 -3.54
N PHE A 10 -6.33 -12.90 -4.58
CA PHE A 10 -6.79 -13.65 -5.76
C PHE A 10 -6.43 -15.14 -5.67
N ASP A 11 -5.47 -15.50 -4.81
CA ASP A 11 -4.95 -16.87 -4.62
C ASP A 11 -5.32 -17.46 -3.25
N GLY A 12 -6.30 -16.86 -2.57
CA GLY A 12 -6.82 -17.33 -1.28
C GLY A 12 -5.85 -17.15 -0.10
N GLN A 13 -5.84 -18.13 0.81
CA GLN A 13 -5.24 -17.99 2.15
C GLN A 13 -3.71 -18.04 2.17
N LEU A 14 -3.10 -18.68 1.17
CA LEU A 14 -1.64 -18.83 1.08
C LEU A 14 -0.97 -17.70 0.28
N ALA A 15 -1.76 -16.75 -0.25
CA ALA A 15 -1.24 -15.61 -0.97
C ALA A 15 -0.24 -14.83 -0.09
N PRO A 16 0.92 -14.41 -0.62
CA PRO A 16 1.94 -13.71 0.17
C PRO A 16 1.42 -12.46 0.89
N ASP A 17 0.49 -11.73 0.28
CA ASP A 17 -0.13 -10.55 0.88
C ASP A 17 -1.10 -10.91 2.00
N ARG A 18 -1.85 -12.02 1.89
CA ARG A 18 -2.69 -12.54 2.98
C ARG A 18 -1.83 -12.92 4.18
N VAL A 19 -0.77 -13.69 3.96
CA VAL A 19 0.17 -14.09 5.01
C VAL A 19 0.77 -12.86 5.72
N SER A 20 1.21 -11.87 4.94
CA SER A 20 1.78 -10.63 5.48
C SER A 20 0.73 -9.79 6.25
N SER A 21 -0.53 -9.78 5.80
CA SER A 21 -1.62 -9.07 6.47
C SER A 21 -1.98 -9.69 7.83
N LEU A 22 -1.97 -11.03 7.93
CA LEU A 22 -2.22 -11.75 9.19
C LEU A 22 -1.09 -11.51 10.20
N ALA A 23 0.16 -11.51 9.73
CA ALA A 23 1.32 -11.15 10.54
C ALA A 23 1.23 -9.69 11.05
N GLY A 24 0.92 -8.76 10.15
CA GLY A 24 0.71 -7.34 10.48
C GLY A 24 -0.43 -7.11 11.48
N LEU A 25 -1.55 -7.85 11.37
CA LEU A 25 -2.64 -7.79 12.35
C LEU A 25 -2.16 -8.16 13.76
N LYS A 26 -1.42 -9.27 13.91
CA LYS A 26 -0.88 -9.72 15.20
C LYS A 26 0.07 -8.68 15.78
N GLU A 27 0.89 -8.09 14.94
CA GLU A 27 1.81 -7.03 15.34
C GLU A 27 1.06 -5.78 15.83
N LEU A 28 0.04 -5.32 15.10
CA LEU A 28 -0.81 -4.18 15.49
C LEU A 28 -1.54 -4.44 16.82
N GLN A 29 -2.05 -5.65 17.03
CA GLN A 29 -2.70 -6.05 18.29
C GLN A 29 -1.72 -6.01 19.47
N ARG A 30 -0.45 -6.38 19.26
CA ARG A 30 0.59 -6.32 20.29
C ARG A 30 0.96 -4.89 20.66
N ILE A 31 1.13 -4.00 19.68
CA ILE A 31 1.56 -2.60 19.95
C ILE A 31 0.42 -1.69 20.41
N SER A 32 -0.83 -2.03 20.06
CA SER A 32 -2.02 -1.25 20.43
C SER A 32 -3.15 -2.18 20.87
N PRO A 33 -3.03 -2.82 22.05
CA PRO A 33 -3.98 -3.85 22.50
C PRO A 33 -5.37 -3.29 22.83
N LEU A 34 -5.46 -1.99 23.13
CA LEU A 34 -6.73 -1.32 23.40
C LEU A 34 -7.48 -0.95 22.12
N ARG A 35 -6.84 -1.02 20.95
CA ARG A 35 -7.49 -0.78 19.66
C ARG A 35 -8.15 -2.06 19.17
N ARG A 36 -9.41 -1.95 18.74
CA ARG A 36 -10.10 -3.02 18.03
C ARG A 36 -9.64 -3.02 16.57
N TRP A 37 -8.89 -4.04 16.19
CA TRP A 37 -8.47 -4.29 14.81
C TRP A 37 -9.32 -5.40 14.22
N ARG A 38 -9.81 -5.19 13.00
CA ARG A 38 -10.57 -6.20 12.25
C ARG A 38 -9.94 -6.38 10.88
N LEU A 39 -9.35 -7.53 10.61
CA LEU A 39 -8.92 -7.86 9.24
C LEU A 39 -10.13 -8.36 8.45
N VAL A 40 -10.43 -7.66 7.36
CA VAL A 40 -11.48 -8.00 6.40
C VAL A 40 -10.79 -8.61 5.19
N GLU A 41 -11.03 -9.90 5.03
CA GLU A 41 -10.46 -10.73 3.98
C GLU A 41 -11.35 -10.72 2.75
N ILE A 42 -10.91 -10.02 1.71
CA ILE A 42 -11.64 -9.84 0.47
C ILE A 42 -11.04 -10.81 -0.54
N ASP A 43 -11.70 -11.94 -0.75
CA ASP A 43 -11.29 -12.95 -1.71
C ASP A 43 -12.10 -12.75 -2.99
N SER A 44 -11.44 -12.52 -4.13
CA SER A 44 -12.11 -12.51 -5.44
C SER A 44 -11.79 -13.80 -6.19
N ASN A 45 -12.79 -14.39 -6.82
CA ASN A 45 -12.63 -15.60 -7.63
C ASN A 45 -12.41 -15.21 -9.09
N LEU A 46 -11.52 -15.95 -9.78
CA LEU A 46 -11.16 -15.73 -11.18
C LEU A 46 -12.39 -15.67 -12.12
N ALA A 47 -13.50 -16.32 -11.76
CA ALA A 47 -14.73 -16.35 -12.54
C ALA A 47 -15.40 -14.97 -12.69
N ASN A 48 -15.38 -14.13 -11.65
CA ASN A 48 -15.99 -12.79 -11.68
C ASN A 48 -15.05 -11.72 -12.23
N LEU A 49 -13.75 -12.05 -12.36
CA LEU A 49 -12.74 -11.08 -12.74
C LEU A 49 -12.96 -10.49 -14.13
N LYS A 50 -13.66 -11.16 -15.05
CA LYS A 50 -13.85 -10.61 -16.39
C LYS A 50 -14.70 -9.34 -16.38
N GLU A 51 -15.90 -9.41 -15.79
CA GLU A 51 -16.81 -8.26 -15.71
C GLU A 51 -16.24 -7.16 -14.80
N GLU A 52 -15.65 -7.55 -13.65
CA GLU A 52 -14.95 -6.61 -12.77
C GLU A 52 -13.78 -5.91 -13.48
N SER A 53 -13.00 -6.65 -14.27
CA SER A 53 -11.89 -6.09 -15.04
C SER A 53 -12.37 -5.13 -16.12
N GLU A 54 -13.45 -5.45 -16.83
CA GLU A 54 -14.03 -4.54 -17.85
C GLU A 54 -14.52 -3.24 -17.22
N HIS A 55 -15.22 -3.32 -16.08
CA HIS A 55 -15.65 -2.15 -15.32
C HIS A 55 -14.45 -1.32 -14.83
N VAL A 56 -13.51 -1.95 -14.13
CA VAL A 56 -12.31 -1.28 -13.61
C VAL A 56 -11.48 -0.68 -14.74
N MET A 57 -11.36 -1.35 -15.88
CA MET A 57 -10.65 -0.81 -17.05
C MET A 57 -11.25 0.53 -17.52
N SER A 58 -12.57 0.68 -17.44
CA SER A 58 -13.23 1.97 -17.71
C SER A 58 -12.90 3.03 -16.64
N LEU A 59 -12.81 2.61 -15.37
CA LEU A 59 -12.49 3.49 -14.24
C LEU A 59 -11.05 3.99 -14.24
N ILE A 60 -10.10 3.26 -14.84
CA ILE A 60 -8.67 3.65 -14.82
C ILE A 60 -8.24 4.56 -15.98
N TYR A 61 -9.06 4.75 -17.01
CA TYR A 61 -8.75 5.58 -18.20
C TYR A 61 -8.29 7.01 -17.84
N PRO A 62 -7.18 7.59 -18.30
CA PRO A 62 -6.49 7.26 -19.53
C PRO A 62 -5.41 6.20 -19.35
N SER A 63 -5.17 5.72 -18.12
CA SER A 63 -4.32 4.56 -17.91
C SER A 63 -4.99 3.33 -18.52
N ASN A 64 -4.21 2.47 -19.17
CA ASN A 64 -4.72 1.32 -19.92
C ASN A 64 -3.74 0.15 -19.94
N THR A 65 -2.80 0.10 -18.99
CA THR A 65 -1.83 -1.00 -18.90
C THR A 65 -2.35 -2.11 -17.99
N TYR A 66 -1.85 -3.33 -18.20
CA TYR A 66 -2.15 -4.47 -17.32
C TYR A 66 -1.77 -4.20 -15.86
N MET A 67 -0.66 -3.47 -15.63
CA MET A 67 -0.24 -3.09 -14.27
C MET A 67 -1.21 -2.11 -13.63
N ASP A 68 -1.75 -1.15 -14.40
CA ASP A 68 -2.76 -0.23 -13.91
C ASP A 68 -4.06 -0.95 -13.57
N LEU A 69 -4.47 -1.94 -14.39
CA LEU A 69 -5.62 -2.77 -14.11
C LEU A 69 -5.45 -3.58 -12.81
N ASN A 70 -4.31 -4.24 -12.61
CA ASN A 70 -4.06 -5.04 -11.41
C ASN A 70 -4.08 -4.20 -10.12
N ILE A 71 -3.47 -3.00 -10.15
CA ILE A 71 -3.53 -2.09 -8.99
C ILE A 71 -4.95 -1.57 -8.81
N GLY A 72 -5.62 -1.18 -9.90
CA GLY A 72 -6.97 -0.65 -9.88
C GLY A 72 -7.98 -1.64 -9.31
N ILE A 73 -7.93 -2.91 -9.75
CA ILE A 73 -8.89 -3.93 -9.31
C ILE A 73 -8.67 -4.29 -7.83
N ALA A 74 -7.43 -4.38 -7.36
CA ALA A 74 -7.15 -4.61 -5.96
C ALA A 74 -7.64 -3.43 -5.08
N LEU A 75 -7.46 -2.18 -5.51
CA LEU A 75 -7.99 -1.02 -4.79
C LEU A 75 -9.51 -0.95 -4.81
N TRP A 76 -10.13 -1.25 -5.95
CA TRP A 76 -11.58 -1.28 -6.12
C TRP A 76 -12.20 -2.36 -5.22
N LEU A 77 -11.68 -3.59 -5.28
CA LEU A 77 -12.10 -4.68 -4.39
C LEU A 77 -11.90 -4.33 -2.92
N ALA A 78 -10.75 -3.76 -2.55
CA ALA A 78 -10.51 -3.28 -1.19
C ALA A 78 -11.57 -2.24 -0.77
N ALA A 79 -11.86 -1.27 -1.64
CA ALA A 79 -12.84 -0.23 -1.40
C ALA A 79 -14.26 -0.75 -1.25
N SER A 80 -14.65 -1.88 -1.86
CA SER A 80 -15.93 -2.54 -1.57
C SER A 80 -16.12 -2.82 -0.07
N GLY A 81 -15.00 -3.14 0.62
CA GLY A 81 -14.97 -3.56 2.01
C GLY A 81 -15.81 -4.81 2.32
N ASP A 82 -16.23 -5.55 1.30
CA ASP A 82 -17.08 -6.73 1.40
C ASP A 82 -16.22 -7.98 1.44
N GLY A 83 -16.12 -8.58 2.61
CA GLY A 83 -15.25 -9.72 2.82
C GLY A 83 -15.66 -10.55 4.00
N TRP A 84 -14.68 -11.27 4.51
CA TRP A 84 -14.85 -12.19 5.62
C TRP A 84 -13.93 -11.83 6.76
N VAL A 85 -14.35 -12.14 7.98
CA VAL A 85 -13.57 -11.89 9.18
C VAL A 85 -13.48 -13.18 9.97
N ASN A 86 -12.28 -13.50 10.44
CA ASN A 86 -12.07 -14.60 11.36
C ASN A 86 -12.49 -14.16 12.78
N GLY A 87 -13.46 -14.87 13.34
CA GLY A 87 -13.89 -14.73 14.74
C GLY A 87 -12.88 -15.33 15.71
N GLN A 88 -13.12 -15.12 17.00
CA GLN A 88 -12.23 -15.60 18.07
C GLN A 88 -12.26 -17.13 18.22
N ASP A 89 -13.37 -17.77 17.86
CA ASP A 89 -13.60 -19.21 18.03
C ASP A 89 -13.31 -20.03 16.75
N GLY A 90 -12.65 -19.44 15.77
CA GLY A 90 -12.35 -20.08 14.48
C GLY A 90 -13.47 -20.00 13.44
N ASP A 91 -14.66 -19.52 13.83
CA ASP A 91 -15.76 -19.24 12.90
C ASP A 91 -15.45 -18.02 12.02
N ARG A 92 -15.85 -18.08 10.75
CA ARG A 92 -15.71 -16.98 9.79
C ARG A 92 -17.09 -16.37 9.53
N TYR A 93 -17.19 -15.03 9.59
CA TYR A 93 -18.44 -14.33 9.30
C TYR A 93 -18.27 -13.30 8.19
N LYS A 94 -19.33 -13.10 7.41
CA LYS A 94 -19.39 -12.05 6.39
C LYS A 94 -19.47 -10.67 7.04
N HIS A 95 -18.66 -9.74 6.55
CA HIS A 95 -18.62 -8.37 7.03
C HIS A 95 -18.46 -7.41 5.86
N LYS A 96 -19.22 -6.32 5.89
CA LYS A 96 -19.07 -5.21 4.95
C LYS A 96 -18.68 -3.95 5.72
N SER A 97 -17.50 -3.41 5.44
CA SER A 97 -17.02 -2.20 6.10
C SER A 97 -17.88 -0.99 5.73
N THR A 98 -18.40 -0.30 6.74
CA THR A 98 -19.17 0.94 6.59
C THR A 98 -18.29 2.20 6.58
N SER A 99 -16.97 2.04 6.67
CA SER A 99 -16.05 3.18 6.63
C SER A 99 -16.19 3.93 5.30
N ARG A 100 -16.33 5.25 5.38
CA ARG A 100 -16.35 6.14 4.22
C ARG A 100 -14.96 6.61 3.81
N VAL A 101 -13.97 6.41 4.67
CA VAL A 101 -12.59 6.87 4.45
C VAL A 101 -11.66 5.66 4.43
N LEU A 102 -10.81 5.60 3.39
CA LEU A 102 -9.72 4.63 3.25
C LEU A 102 -8.38 5.34 3.40
N LEU A 103 -7.53 4.86 4.30
CA LEU A 103 -6.14 5.29 4.38
C LEU A 103 -5.29 4.44 3.45
N VAL A 104 -4.62 5.07 2.49
CA VAL A 104 -3.82 4.39 1.46
C VAL A 104 -2.36 4.81 1.59
N GLY A 105 -1.45 3.84 1.54
CA GLY A 105 -0.01 4.06 1.70
C GLY A 105 0.72 4.64 0.46
N SER A 106 0.00 5.00 -0.60
CA SER A 106 0.59 5.56 -1.82
C SER A 106 1.36 6.85 -1.50
N GLY A 107 2.50 7.07 -2.18
CA GLY A 107 3.41 8.20 -1.93
C GLY A 107 4.62 7.84 -1.07
N ALA A 108 4.59 6.74 -0.32
CA ALA A 108 5.72 6.31 0.51
C ALA A 108 6.93 5.87 -0.32
N ASP A 109 6.70 5.09 -1.40
CA ASP A 109 7.79 4.57 -2.22
C ASP A 109 8.47 5.69 -3.03
N GLU A 110 7.69 6.63 -3.57
CA GLU A 110 8.17 7.80 -4.33
C GLU A 110 9.06 8.70 -3.48
N GLN A 111 8.67 8.95 -2.23
CA GLN A 111 9.38 9.89 -1.36
C GLN A 111 10.51 9.25 -0.55
N CYS A 112 10.47 7.94 -0.33
CA CYS A 112 11.44 7.25 0.53
C CYS A 112 12.30 6.22 -0.23
N ALA A 113 12.47 6.40 -1.54
CA ALA A 113 13.30 5.53 -2.38
C ALA A 113 12.88 4.03 -2.38
N GLY A 114 11.59 3.74 -2.40
CA GLY A 114 11.06 2.37 -2.26
C GLY A 114 11.08 1.49 -3.51
N TYR A 115 11.21 2.08 -4.70
CA TYR A 115 11.23 1.32 -5.95
C TYR A 115 12.60 0.75 -6.31
N GLY A 116 12.62 -0.46 -6.89
CA GLY A 116 13.86 -1.07 -7.39
C GLY A 116 14.61 -0.19 -8.41
N ARG A 117 13.88 0.61 -9.22
CA ARG A 117 14.49 1.56 -10.17
C ARG A 117 15.30 2.67 -9.49
N HIS A 118 14.94 3.07 -8.27
CA HIS A 118 15.70 4.07 -7.51
C HIS A 118 17.10 3.57 -7.21
N ARG A 119 17.22 2.30 -6.80
CA ARG A 119 18.52 1.64 -6.61
C ARG A 119 19.31 1.56 -7.91
N THR A 120 18.66 1.25 -9.02
CA THR A 120 19.33 1.25 -10.34
C THR A 120 19.88 2.64 -10.67
N LYS A 121 19.10 3.70 -10.48
CA LYS A 121 19.51 5.09 -10.73
C LYS A 121 20.66 5.53 -9.82
N TYR A 122 20.56 5.19 -8.54
CA TYR A 122 21.64 5.43 -7.57
C TYR A 122 22.95 4.75 -7.98
N ARG A 123 22.91 3.49 -8.44
CA ARG A 123 24.12 2.78 -8.90
C ARG A 123 24.76 3.40 -10.14
N VAL A 124 23.95 4.01 -11.01
CA VAL A 124 24.43 4.59 -12.27
C VAL A 124 25.01 5.99 -12.05
N GLY A 125 24.35 6.84 -11.25
CA GLY A 125 24.72 8.26 -11.13
C GLY A 125 24.71 8.82 -9.70
N GLY A 126 24.77 7.94 -8.70
CA GLY A 126 24.84 8.32 -7.29
C GLY A 126 23.61 9.06 -6.79
N TRP A 127 23.81 9.91 -5.79
CA TRP A 127 22.75 10.65 -5.11
C TRP A 127 22.01 11.63 -6.03
N VAL A 128 22.71 12.26 -6.98
CA VAL A 128 22.12 13.22 -7.91
C VAL A 128 21.08 12.54 -8.81
N SER A 129 21.44 11.43 -9.46
CA SER A 129 20.48 10.70 -10.31
C SER A 129 19.34 10.05 -9.52
N LEU A 130 19.55 9.72 -8.25
CA LEU A 130 18.48 9.26 -7.38
C LEU A 130 17.47 10.38 -7.08
N ASP A 131 17.96 11.56 -6.69
CA ASP A 131 17.12 12.74 -6.42
C ASP A 131 16.28 13.13 -7.65
N GLU A 132 16.91 13.17 -8.82
CA GLU A 132 16.23 13.47 -10.09
C GLU A 132 15.11 12.45 -10.38
N GLU A 133 15.36 11.16 -10.20
CA GLU A 133 14.36 10.11 -10.44
C GLU A 133 13.19 10.22 -9.44
N MET A 134 13.48 10.41 -8.16
CA MET A 134 12.45 10.54 -7.12
C MET A 134 11.61 11.82 -7.32
N ARG A 135 12.24 12.93 -7.69
CA ARG A 135 11.55 14.18 -8.01
C ARG A 135 10.61 14.00 -9.22
N LEU A 136 11.05 13.28 -10.25
CA LEU A 136 10.19 12.96 -11.40
C LEU A 136 9.00 12.09 -11.01
N ASP A 137 9.18 11.14 -10.09
CA ASP A 137 8.09 10.29 -9.60
C ASP A 137 7.05 11.11 -8.83
N VAL A 138 7.48 11.97 -7.91
CA VAL A 138 6.57 12.88 -7.18
C VAL A 138 5.83 13.81 -8.14
N GLN A 139 6.51 14.40 -9.13
CA GLN A 139 5.88 15.28 -10.13
C GLN A 139 4.82 14.59 -11.00
N ARG A 140 4.93 13.27 -11.16
CA ARG A 140 4.04 12.46 -12.01
C ARG A 140 3.02 11.66 -11.21
N ILE A 141 3.07 11.68 -9.88
CA ILE A 141 2.25 10.82 -9.02
C ILE A 141 0.75 11.00 -9.26
N TRP A 142 0.31 12.24 -9.51
CA TRP A 142 -1.09 12.55 -9.79
C TRP A 142 -1.62 11.79 -11.01
N LYS A 143 -0.79 11.68 -12.06
CA LYS A 143 -1.14 11.01 -13.32
C LYS A 143 -0.92 9.50 -13.27
N ARG A 144 0.12 9.06 -12.57
CA ARG A 144 0.54 7.64 -12.51
C ARG A 144 -0.29 6.82 -11.53
N ASN A 145 -0.60 7.39 -10.37
CA ASN A 145 -1.24 6.69 -9.26
C ASN A 145 -2.56 7.34 -8.89
N MET A 146 -2.55 8.61 -8.46
CA MET A 146 -3.68 9.20 -7.73
C MET A 146 -4.97 9.23 -8.56
N GLY A 147 -4.88 9.58 -9.85
CA GLY A 147 -6.06 9.60 -10.71
C GLY A 147 -6.70 8.22 -10.90
N ARG A 148 -5.91 7.14 -10.94
CA ARG A 148 -6.43 5.75 -10.99
C ARG A 148 -7.02 5.37 -9.63
N ASP A 149 -6.23 5.54 -8.58
CA ASP A 149 -6.58 5.11 -7.22
C ASP A 149 -7.87 5.78 -6.74
N ASP A 150 -8.02 7.08 -6.98
CA ASP A 150 -9.21 7.87 -6.62
C ASP A 150 -10.48 7.35 -7.28
N ARG A 151 -10.45 7.07 -8.59
CA ARG A 151 -11.63 6.58 -9.32
C ARG A 151 -12.03 5.16 -8.94
N CYS A 152 -11.05 4.28 -8.72
CA CYS A 152 -11.33 2.94 -8.22
C CYS A 152 -11.94 2.96 -6.81
N ILE A 153 -11.48 3.84 -5.93
CA ILE A 153 -11.99 3.91 -4.54
C ILE A 153 -13.36 4.62 -4.48
N SER A 154 -13.52 5.72 -5.23
CA SER A 154 -14.75 6.53 -5.24
C SER A 154 -15.94 5.87 -5.91
N ASP A 155 -15.72 4.88 -6.79
CA ASP A 155 -16.80 4.05 -7.37
C ASP A 155 -17.62 3.31 -6.29
N HIS A 156 -17.01 3.03 -5.13
CA HIS A 156 -17.69 2.49 -3.95
C HIS A 156 -18.20 3.57 -2.97
N GLY A 157 -18.20 4.84 -3.37
CA GLY A 157 -18.65 5.96 -2.54
C GLY A 157 -17.74 6.24 -1.35
N LYS A 158 -16.45 5.92 -1.45
CA LYS A 158 -15.44 6.12 -0.40
C LYS A 158 -14.40 7.15 -0.82
N GLU A 159 -13.86 7.85 0.18
CA GLU A 159 -12.80 8.85 0.03
C GLU A 159 -11.45 8.22 0.38
N ALA A 160 -10.49 8.31 -0.53
CA ALA A 160 -9.11 7.93 -0.26
C ALA A 160 -8.36 9.08 0.42
N ARG A 161 -7.62 8.78 1.48
CA ARG A 161 -6.64 9.70 2.09
C ARG A 161 -5.26 9.08 2.02
N PHE A 162 -4.29 9.91 1.69
CA PHE A 162 -2.91 9.50 1.43
C PHE A 162 -1.98 10.19 2.43
N PRO A 163 -1.79 9.63 3.65
CA PRO A 163 -1.02 10.30 4.70
C PRO A 163 0.41 10.67 4.29
N PHE A 164 1.03 9.89 3.40
CA PHE A 164 2.37 10.21 2.90
C PHE A 164 2.39 11.45 2.01
N LEU A 165 1.26 11.86 1.44
CA LEU A 165 1.14 13.03 0.58
C LEU A 165 0.57 14.25 1.31
N ASP A 166 0.47 14.18 2.64
CA ASP A 166 0.22 15.35 3.47
C ASP A 166 1.38 16.35 3.33
N GLU A 167 1.07 17.65 3.21
CA GLU A 167 2.08 18.69 3.01
C GLU A 167 3.13 18.74 4.11
N SER A 168 2.75 18.44 5.35
CA SER A 168 3.66 18.44 6.49
C SER A 168 4.61 17.24 6.43
N VAL A 169 4.11 16.09 5.99
CA VAL A 169 4.93 14.89 5.79
C VAL A 169 5.91 15.09 4.64
N ILE A 170 5.44 15.61 3.50
CA ILE A 170 6.30 15.92 2.35
C ILE A 170 7.39 16.91 2.76
N ARG A 171 7.02 18.00 3.44
CA ARG A 171 7.99 19.02 3.90
C ARG A 171 9.04 18.43 4.82
N THR A 172 8.62 17.63 5.79
CA THR A 172 9.54 16.96 6.72
C THR A 172 10.52 16.05 5.96
N LEU A 173 10.04 15.28 4.98
CA LEU A 173 10.90 14.39 4.18
C LEU A 173 11.88 15.18 3.29
N LEU A 174 11.48 16.32 2.74
CA LEU A 174 12.35 17.18 1.92
C LEU A 174 13.46 17.87 2.72
N GLU A 175 13.28 18.04 4.04
CA GLU A 175 14.30 18.62 4.93
C GLU A 175 15.35 17.59 5.37
N ILE A 176 15.09 16.29 5.19
CA ILE A 176 16.00 15.21 5.57
C ILE A 176 16.97 14.92 4.42
N PRO A 177 18.28 14.82 4.68
CA PRO A 177 19.24 14.43 3.66
C PRO A 177 18.94 13.05 3.05
N LEU A 178 19.17 12.89 1.75
CA LEU A 178 18.77 11.69 1.02
C LEU A 178 19.46 10.40 1.53
N TRP A 179 20.67 10.50 2.09
CA TRP A 179 21.39 9.39 2.73
C TRP A 179 20.79 8.95 4.08
N ASP A 180 19.94 9.79 4.68
CA ASP A 180 19.13 9.42 5.85
C ASP A 180 17.78 8.83 5.45
N ILE A 181 17.23 9.25 4.31
CA ILE A 181 16.03 8.66 3.71
C ILE A 181 16.27 7.22 3.24
N ALA A 182 17.43 6.95 2.62
CA ALA A 182 17.75 5.66 2.03
C ALA A 182 19.25 5.33 2.09
N LYS A 183 19.57 4.03 2.09
CA LYS A 183 20.93 3.50 2.07
C LYS A 183 21.08 2.40 1.03
N LEU A 184 21.06 2.80 -0.25
CA LEU A 184 20.84 1.89 -1.40
C LEU A 184 22.06 1.05 -1.80
N ASP A 185 23.14 1.12 -1.04
CA ASP A 185 24.27 0.19 -0.99
C ASP A 185 23.97 -1.07 -0.18
N GLU A 186 23.04 -1.01 0.79
CA GLU A 186 22.59 -2.19 1.54
C GLU A 186 21.63 -3.07 0.75
N PRO A 187 21.49 -4.38 1.06
CA PRO A 187 20.55 -5.28 0.39
C PRO A 187 19.09 -4.76 0.34
N VAL A 188 18.32 -5.28 -0.62
CA VAL A 188 16.88 -5.02 -0.72
C VAL A 188 16.18 -5.47 0.57
N GLY A 189 15.25 -4.66 1.06
CA GLY A 189 14.57 -4.88 2.34
C GLY A 189 15.29 -4.28 3.54
N LYS A 190 16.48 -3.67 3.35
CA LYS A 190 17.23 -2.98 4.42
C LYS A 190 17.40 -1.49 4.11
N GLY A 191 18.01 -1.20 2.97
CA GLY A 191 18.40 0.16 2.60
C GLY A 191 17.31 1.02 1.96
N ASP A 192 16.38 0.41 1.24
CA ASP A 192 15.20 1.09 0.71
C ASP A 192 14.27 1.53 1.85
N LYS A 193 13.75 2.76 1.78
CA LYS A 193 12.87 3.33 2.81
C LYS A 193 13.46 3.28 4.21
N LYS A 194 14.78 3.46 4.33
CA LYS A 194 15.52 3.41 5.60
C LYS A 194 14.79 4.20 6.70
N ILE A 195 14.42 5.44 6.42
CA ILE A 195 13.70 6.31 7.37
C ILE A 195 12.39 5.70 7.86
N LEU A 196 11.59 5.09 6.97
CA LEU A 196 10.31 4.47 7.35
C LEU A 196 10.53 3.19 8.15
N ARG A 197 11.60 2.44 7.85
CA ARG A 197 11.97 1.24 8.63
C ARG A 197 12.43 1.61 10.04
N GLU A 198 13.13 2.74 10.20
CA GLU A 198 13.52 3.28 11.50
C GLU A 198 12.30 3.74 12.30
N VAL A 199 11.40 4.51 11.68
CA VAL A 199 10.13 4.91 12.31
C VAL A 199 9.29 3.70 12.71
N ALA A 200 9.16 2.69 11.85
CA ALA A 200 8.44 1.45 12.16
C ALA A 200 9.03 0.75 13.40
N LYS A 201 10.36 0.64 13.50
CA LYS A 201 11.03 0.07 14.69
C LYS A 201 10.76 0.89 15.95
N LEU A 202 10.78 2.22 15.87
CA LEU A 202 10.46 3.11 17.00
C LEU A 202 9.02 2.93 17.47
N LEU A 203 8.09 2.63 16.56
CA LEU A 203 6.69 2.33 16.86
C LEU A 203 6.46 0.88 17.32
N GLY A 204 7.53 0.06 17.40
CA GLY A 204 7.45 -1.35 17.79
C GLY A 204 6.99 -2.31 16.69
N LEU A 205 6.87 -1.82 15.45
CA LEU A 205 6.59 -2.60 14.25
C LEU A 205 7.88 -3.27 13.74
N GLN A 206 8.23 -4.40 14.34
CA GLN A 206 9.44 -5.14 14.02
C GLN A 206 9.31 -5.89 12.70
N GLU A 207 8.23 -6.63 12.48
CA GLU A 207 8.09 -7.45 11.28
C GLU A 207 7.94 -6.56 10.03
N ALA A 208 7.03 -5.58 10.09
CA ALA A 208 6.82 -4.66 8.98
C ALA A 208 8.10 -3.88 8.58
N ALA A 209 8.97 -3.56 9.55
CA ALA A 209 10.22 -2.84 9.30
C ALA A 209 11.24 -3.61 8.43
N PHE A 210 11.10 -4.92 8.26
CA PHE A 210 12.03 -5.74 7.45
C PHE A 210 11.40 -6.30 6.18
N LEU A 211 10.09 -6.13 5.97
CA LEU A 211 9.45 -6.62 4.75
C LEU A 211 9.97 -5.85 3.52
N PRO A 212 10.40 -6.55 2.45
CA PRO A 212 10.75 -5.91 1.20
C PRO A 212 9.50 -5.34 0.52
N LYS A 213 9.67 -4.30 -0.29
CA LYS A 213 8.59 -3.76 -1.10
C LYS A 213 8.03 -4.84 -2.03
N ARG A 214 6.72 -5.04 -2.00
CA ARG A 214 5.94 -5.78 -3.01
C ARG A 214 4.95 -4.82 -3.65
N ALA A 215 4.74 -4.93 -4.95
CA ALA A 215 3.63 -4.22 -5.57
C ALA A 215 2.32 -4.84 -5.07
N ILE A 216 1.23 -4.07 -5.11
CA ILE A 216 -0.11 -4.65 -5.02
C ILE A 216 -0.22 -5.66 -6.18
N GLN A 217 -0.60 -6.90 -5.86
CA GLN A 217 -0.73 -8.01 -6.81
C GLN A 217 -2.18 -8.48 -6.87
#